data_AF-A0ABD5MQ49-F1
#
_entry.id   AF-A0ABD5MQ49-F1
#
_cell.length_a   1.000
_cell.length_b   1.000
_cell.length_c   1.000
_cell.angle_alpha   90.00
_cell.angle_beta   90.00
_cell.angle_gamma   90.00
#
_symmetry.space_group_name_H-M   'P 1'
#
loop_
_entity.id
_entity.type
_entity.pdbx_description
1 polymer ?
#
loop_
_entity_poly.entity_id
_entity_poly.type
_entity_poly.pdbx_seq_one_letter_code
_entity_poly.pdbx_strand_id
1 'polypeptide(L)'
;MAAGCPETASSTDGSPGTGDPELLRSRSTKLIRETAEAVDASHGVVCLSGGVDSTTTAALAVDALGADAVTALIMPTDTTDEEHVRDARSYADSLGVDHATVPLEPALDVFKRYVAPRIAADGDAVAAGNLAARLRMACAHLVADASDGIVVGTSNRTERLLGYFTKYGDGAADLHPLGEYDKTAVRALATHLDVPPEIVSRPPTAGFWRGQTDESELGASYATLDTVLGSLVDTSPRGPATAIDEATGVDRETVTRIVDRVERNAHKRSRPPAPSRTVGDATVESDAGGDDDRAVIGGSRRAATTVERAQDLVRSRVDAADAGGVVVDLGAGRESSVAAAIAVEALGADRVRGLHLPCHKAAGLDDPAPESIAEDLGIADDRVTIRPLVTELEAALPSRVTERAGATDLGEFVSRVRTACRYYVANVDDRLVVGTTNRTDTLLGRTTRYGDAAADLRPLGATYASELDAVGRRLGCSFAYADRCDRRRSGAVGSDSTRGLPDGASPELTDAILVRLVDHDLGIERTADAVDADRELVRRCAARHVASDRTRSRPPTTGGRTDGRDAPRYFHELELAFDSSSSDP
;
A
#
# COMPACT_ATOMS: atom_id res chain seq x y z
N MET A 1 65.04 1.46 1.06
CA MET A 1 64.30 1.87 -0.16
C MET A 1 63.95 0.58 -0.87
N ALA A 2 62.73 0.03 -0.87
CA ALA A 2 61.41 0.57 -0.61
C ALA A 2 60.54 -0.46 0.14
N ALA A 3 59.48 0.05 0.76
CA ALA A 3 58.63 -0.60 1.74
C ALA A 3 57.72 -1.69 1.16
N GLY A 4 57.38 -2.66 2.02
CA GLY A 4 56.38 -3.69 1.76
C GLY A 4 54.96 -3.12 1.72
N CYS A 5 54.18 -3.62 0.77
CA CYS A 5 52.73 -3.49 0.75
C CYS A 5 52.13 -4.54 1.69
N PRO A 6 51.24 -4.19 2.62
CA PRO A 6 50.48 -5.18 3.37
C PRO A 6 49.35 -5.74 2.50
N GLU A 7 49.12 -7.03 2.65
CA GLU A 7 47.98 -7.77 2.11
C GLU A 7 46.67 -7.07 2.49
N THR A 8 45.94 -6.58 1.50
CA THR A 8 44.57 -6.13 1.69
C THR A 8 43.70 -7.36 1.83
N ALA A 9 43.23 -7.61 3.06
CA ALA A 9 42.13 -8.52 3.33
C ALA A 9 40.98 -8.24 2.35
N SER A 10 40.53 -9.28 1.65
CA SER A 10 39.32 -9.21 0.84
C SER A 10 38.14 -8.96 1.78
N SER A 11 37.72 -7.70 1.93
CA SER A 11 36.40 -7.38 2.46
C SER A 11 35.39 -7.88 1.44
N THR A 12 34.90 -9.10 1.63
CA THR A 12 33.62 -9.53 1.07
C THR A 12 32.56 -8.61 1.66
N ASP A 13 32.29 -7.50 0.98
CA ASP A 13 31.12 -6.67 1.26
C ASP A 13 29.91 -7.59 1.04
N GLY A 14 29.28 -8.01 2.14
CA GLY A 14 28.35 -9.14 2.16
C GLY A 14 27.17 -8.91 1.23
N SER A 15 26.87 -9.90 0.39
CA SER A 15 25.66 -9.92 -0.43
C SER A 15 24.43 -9.62 0.44
N PRO A 16 23.46 -8.82 -0.05
CA PRO A 16 22.17 -8.68 0.62
C PRO A 16 21.59 -10.07 0.90
N GLY A 17 21.14 -10.33 2.13
CA GLY A 17 20.52 -11.61 2.53
C GLY A 17 21.32 -12.44 3.54
N THR A 18 22.66 -12.43 3.47
CA THR A 18 23.54 -13.14 4.40
C THR A 18 24.68 -12.22 4.86
N GLY A 19 24.65 -11.81 6.12
CA GLY A 19 25.59 -10.79 6.61
C GLY A 19 25.87 -10.87 8.11
N ASP A 20 26.96 -10.23 8.52
CA ASP A 20 27.32 -10.04 9.92
C ASP A 20 26.16 -9.36 10.69
N PRO A 21 25.62 -9.98 11.75
CA PRO A 21 24.52 -9.41 12.54
C PRO A 21 24.73 -7.95 12.98
N GLU A 22 25.95 -7.54 13.31
CA GLU A 22 26.22 -6.15 13.72
C GLU A 22 26.06 -5.17 12.55
N LEU A 23 26.46 -5.57 11.34
CA LEU A 23 26.24 -4.77 10.13
C LEU A 23 24.74 -4.67 9.79
N LEU A 24 24.01 -5.77 9.92
CA LEU A 24 22.56 -5.80 9.71
C LEU A 24 21.85 -4.86 10.71
N ARG A 25 22.19 -4.96 12.00
CA ARG A 25 21.70 -4.04 13.04
C ARG A 25 21.96 -2.57 12.70
N SER A 26 23.19 -2.25 12.30
CA SER A 26 23.58 -0.88 11.95
C SER A 26 22.80 -0.33 10.75
N ARG A 27 22.59 -1.15 9.70
CA ARG A 27 21.79 -0.77 8.53
C ARG A 27 20.32 -0.57 8.88
N SER A 28 19.72 -1.49 9.63
CA SER A 28 18.32 -1.39 10.06
C SER A 28 18.06 -0.17 10.95
N THR A 29 18.89 0.06 11.96
CA THR A 29 18.72 1.20 12.89
C THR A 29 18.89 2.53 12.17
N LYS A 30 19.83 2.61 11.22
CA LYS A 30 19.99 3.77 10.34
C LYS A 30 18.73 4.02 9.50
N LEU A 31 18.19 2.99 8.84
CA LEU A 31 16.96 3.12 8.04
C LEU A 31 15.78 3.63 8.87
N ILE A 32 15.63 3.15 10.11
CA ILE A 32 14.58 3.61 11.02
C ILE A 32 14.72 5.09 11.34
N ARG A 33 15.92 5.54 11.75
CA ARG A 33 16.17 6.96 12.04
C ARG A 33 15.95 7.85 10.83
N GLU A 34 16.52 7.50 9.68
CA GLU A 34 16.40 8.33 8.47
C GLU A 34 14.95 8.39 7.97
N THR A 35 14.16 7.32 8.14
CA THR A 35 12.73 7.34 7.79
C THR A 35 11.94 8.23 8.73
N ALA A 36 12.17 8.13 10.04
CA ALA A 36 11.51 8.99 11.03
C ALA A 36 11.84 10.47 10.79
N GLU A 37 13.11 10.80 10.59
CA GLU A 37 13.58 12.16 10.27
C GLU A 37 12.98 12.70 8.97
N ALA A 38 12.80 11.87 7.93
CA ALA A 38 12.30 12.31 6.63
C ALA A 38 10.82 12.77 6.67
N VAL A 39 10.05 12.32 7.65
CA VAL A 39 8.63 12.65 7.83
C VAL A 39 8.37 13.41 9.14
N ASP A 40 9.43 13.90 9.81
CA ASP A 40 9.37 14.57 11.11
C ASP A 40 8.63 13.74 12.19
N ALA A 41 8.73 12.42 12.12
CA ALA A 41 8.14 11.52 13.10
C ALA A 41 9.01 11.38 14.36
N SER A 42 8.34 11.33 15.51
CA SER A 42 8.98 11.23 16.82
C SER A 42 8.80 9.87 17.50
N HIS A 43 7.95 9.00 16.93
CA HIS A 43 7.53 7.75 17.55
C HIS A 43 7.53 6.58 16.57
N GLY A 44 7.78 5.36 17.04
CA GLY A 44 7.72 4.13 16.26
C GLY A 44 6.68 3.15 16.79
N VAL A 45 5.86 2.57 15.91
CA VAL A 45 4.85 1.57 16.27
C VAL A 45 5.22 0.22 15.67
N VAL A 46 5.31 -0.83 16.50
CA VAL A 46 5.61 -2.20 16.08
C VAL A 46 4.43 -3.11 16.42
N CYS A 47 3.94 -3.88 15.46
CA CYS A 47 3.00 -4.98 15.72
C CYS A 47 3.78 -6.18 16.29
N LEU A 48 3.69 -6.41 17.60
CA LEU A 48 4.46 -7.43 18.30
C LEU A 48 3.64 -8.72 18.45
N SER A 49 3.92 -9.70 17.60
CA SER A 49 3.22 -11.00 17.59
C SER A 49 3.83 -12.03 18.55
N GLY A 50 5.05 -11.79 19.04
CA GLY A 50 5.84 -12.78 19.78
C GLY A 50 6.60 -13.75 18.87
N GLY A 51 6.54 -13.55 17.55
CA GLY A 51 7.40 -14.23 16.58
C GLY A 51 8.73 -13.50 16.37
N VAL A 52 9.73 -14.25 15.88
CA VAL A 52 11.12 -13.78 15.73
C VAL A 52 11.26 -12.47 14.96
N ASP A 53 10.50 -12.25 13.88
CA ASP A 53 10.65 -11.03 13.08
C ASP A 53 10.14 -9.80 13.83
N SER A 54 9.01 -9.94 14.53
CA SER A 54 8.42 -8.85 15.30
C SER A 54 9.25 -8.47 16.53
N THR A 55 9.83 -9.45 17.23
CA THR A 55 10.69 -9.20 18.39
C THR A 55 12.04 -8.61 17.98
N THR A 56 12.61 -9.07 16.85
CA THR A 56 13.82 -8.48 16.27
C THR A 56 13.56 -7.04 15.83
N THR A 57 12.43 -6.77 15.18
CA THR A 57 12.03 -5.42 14.76
C THR A 57 11.82 -4.48 15.96
N ALA A 58 11.21 -4.97 17.05
CA ALA A 58 11.05 -4.20 18.27
C ALA A 58 12.39 -3.80 18.90
N ALA A 59 13.36 -4.72 19.00
CA ALA A 59 14.70 -4.40 19.48
C ALA A 59 15.41 -3.37 18.59
N LEU A 60 15.32 -3.52 17.26
CA LEU A 60 15.88 -2.56 16.31
C LEU A 60 15.24 -1.18 16.41
N ALA A 61 13.93 -1.10 16.63
CA ALA A 61 13.22 0.16 16.85
C ALA A 61 13.70 0.85 18.14
N VAL A 62 13.87 0.09 19.23
CA VAL A 62 14.41 0.62 20.50
C VAL A 62 15.84 1.10 20.34
N ASP A 63 16.70 0.35 19.66
CA ASP A 63 18.07 0.77 19.36
C ASP A 63 18.14 2.06 18.53
N ALA A 64 17.17 2.27 17.65
CA ALA A 64 17.14 3.41 16.74
C ALA A 64 16.55 4.68 17.38
N LEU A 65 15.43 4.54 18.10
CA LEU A 65 14.60 5.66 18.57
C LEU A 65 14.63 5.83 20.10
N GLY A 66 15.03 4.80 20.84
CA GLY A 66 14.90 4.72 22.29
C GLY A 66 13.57 4.11 22.74
N ALA A 67 13.56 3.43 23.89
CA ALA A 67 12.39 2.70 24.37
C ALA A 67 11.16 3.58 24.63
N ASP A 68 11.37 4.81 25.11
CA ASP A 68 10.29 5.78 25.37
C ASP A 68 9.57 6.25 24.09
N ALA A 69 10.23 6.11 22.93
CA ALA A 69 9.73 6.51 21.61
C ALA A 69 9.18 5.32 20.79
N VAL A 70 8.94 4.16 21.43
CA VAL A 70 8.43 2.96 20.77
C VAL A 70 7.19 2.44 21.49
N THR A 71 6.13 2.17 20.71
CA THR A 71 4.94 1.46 21.20
C THR A 71 4.80 0.09 20.52
N ALA A 72 4.66 -0.95 21.33
CA ALA A 72 4.37 -2.31 20.86
C ALA A 72 2.86 -2.62 20.96
N LEU A 73 2.26 -3.05 19.85
CA LEU A 73 0.86 -3.49 19.81
C LEU A 73 0.76 -5.01 19.69
N ILE A 74 0.13 -5.64 20.69
CA ILE A 74 -0.09 -7.08 20.74
C ILE A 74 -1.55 -7.34 20.41
N MET A 75 -1.83 -7.89 19.23
CA MET A 75 -3.18 -7.92 18.66
C MET A 75 -3.66 -9.36 18.40
N PRO A 76 -4.04 -10.10 19.45
CA PRO A 76 -4.44 -11.50 19.32
C PRO A 76 -5.85 -11.68 18.74
N THR A 77 -6.05 -12.85 18.14
CA THR A 77 -7.32 -13.43 17.68
C THR A 77 -7.58 -14.74 18.42
N ASP A 78 -8.76 -15.36 18.25
CA ASP A 78 -9.09 -16.71 18.74
C ASP A 78 -8.12 -17.84 18.32
N THR A 79 -7.40 -17.64 17.23
CA THR A 79 -6.36 -18.53 16.71
C THR A 79 -4.96 -18.26 17.26
N THR A 80 -4.76 -17.16 17.99
CA THR A 80 -3.45 -16.81 18.55
C THR A 80 -3.17 -17.61 19.81
N ASP A 81 -2.02 -18.28 19.88
CA ASP A 81 -1.60 -19.03 21.06
C ASP A 81 -1.34 -18.08 22.25
N GLU A 82 -1.90 -18.39 23.42
CA GLU A 82 -1.74 -17.56 24.61
C GLU A 82 -0.28 -17.41 25.06
N GLU A 83 0.55 -18.42 24.77
CA GLU A 83 2.00 -18.37 25.00
C GLU A 83 2.65 -17.24 24.20
N HIS A 84 2.30 -17.08 22.92
CA HIS A 84 2.83 -15.98 22.09
C HIS A 84 2.47 -14.62 22.64
N VAL A 85 1.24 -14.46 23.16
CA VAL A 85 0.80 -13.21 23.81
C VAL A 85 1.59 -12.94 25.08
N ARG A 86 1.85 -13.96 25.90
CA ARG A 86 2.66 -13.82 27.12
C ARG A 86 4.11 -13.44 26.80
N ASP A 87 4.70 -14.11 25.82
CA ASP A 87 6.09 -13.84 25.41
C ASP A 87 6.23 -12.45 24.80
N ALA A 88 5.29 -12.05 23.94
CA ALA A 88 5.27 -10.70 23.38
C ALA A 88 5.23 -9.63 24.49
N ARG A 89 4.37 -9.81 25.50
CA ARG A 89 4.29 -8.89 26.65
C ARG A 89 5.57 -8.89 27.46
N SER A 90 6.05 -10.07 27.85
CA SER A 90 7.27 -10.19 28.66
C SER A 90 8.49 -9.62 27.93
N TYR A 91 8.55 -9.77 26.61
CA TYR A 91 9.63 -9.22 25.80
C TYR A 91 9.52 -7.70 25.68
N ALA A 92 8.31 -7.16 25.44
CA ALA A 92 8.07 -5.72 25.48
C ALA A 92 8.45 -5.10 26.83
N ASP A 93 8.07 -5.74 27.94
CA ASP A 93 8.46 -5.33 29.30
C ASP A 93 9.99 -5.33 29.47
N SER A 94 10.68 -6.35 28.93
CA SER A 94 12.15 -6.44 29.00
C SER A 94 12.87 -5.36 28.20
N LEU A 95 12.28 -4.89 27.09
CA LEU A 95 12.80 -3.78 26.30
C LEU A 95 12.48 -2.40 26.91
N GLY A 96 11.61 -2.35 27.92
CA GLY A 96 11.15 -1.10 28.52
C GLY A 96 10.24 -0.28 27.61
N VAL A 97 9.63 -0.89 26.59
CA VAL A 97 8.72 -0.19 25.67
C VAL A 97 7.31 -0.15 26.21
N ASP A 98 6.60 0.94 25.91
CA ASP A 98 5.17 1.02 26.13
C ASP A 98 4.44 -0.01 25.25
N HIS A 99 3.52 -0.78 25.83
CA HIS A 99 2.78 -1.79 25.08
C HIS A 99 1.30 -1.83 25.44
N ALA A 100 0.49 -2.25 24.46
CA ALA A 100 -0.94 -2.47 24.63
C ALA A 100 -1.36 -3.78 24.00
N THR A 101 -2.22 -4.54 24.70
CA THR A 101 -2.94 -5.64 24.08
C THR A 101 -4.28 -5.15 23.55
N VAL A 102 -4.52 -5.36 22.26
CA VAL A 102 -5.76 -4.97 21.57
C VAL A 102 -6.38 -6.24 20.98
N PRO A 103 -7.24 -6.96 21.74
CA PRO A 103 -7.88 -8.17 21.24
C PRO A 103 -8.78 -7.85 20.05
N LEU A 104 -8.57 -8.53 18.92
CA LEU A 104 -9.35 -8.28 17.69
C LEU A 104 -10.62 -9.13 17.61
N GLU A 105 -10.79 -10.12 18.50
CA GLU A 105 -11.93 -11.03 18.45
C GLU A 105 -13.29 -10.33 18.44
N PRO A 106 -13.57 -9.32 19.31
CA PRO A 106 -14.86 -8.63 19.29
C PRO A 106 -15.17 -7.97 17.94
N ALA A 107 -14.14 -7.36 17.33
CA ALA A 107 -14.25 -6.73 16.02
C ALA A 107 -14.48 -7.78 14.91
N LEU A 108 -13.74 -8.89 14.94
CA LEU A 108 -13.91 -10.00 14.00
C LEU A 108 -15.29 -10.67 14.15
N ASP A 109 -15.82 -10.82 15.36
CA ASP A 109 -17.15 -11.36 15.61
C ASP A 109 -18.25 -10.45 15.06
N VAL A 110 -18.12 -9.13 15.25
CA VAL A 110 -19.02 -8.15 14.65
C VAL A 110 -18.96 -8.24 13.12
N PHE A 111 -17.77 -8.38 12.54
CA PHE A 111 -17.62 -8.58 11.11
C PHE A 111 -18.31 -9.88 10.64
N LYS A 112 -18.02 -11.02 11.29
CA LYS A 112 -18.62 -12.33 10.99
C LYS A 112 -20.14 -12.34 11.12
N ARG A 113 -20.71 -11.50 12.00
CA ARG A 113 -22.17 -11.44 12.24
C ARG A 113 -22.92 -10.51 11.30
N TYR A 114 -22.37 -9.34 11.00
CA TYR A 114 -23.09 -8.28 10.31
C TYR A 114 -22.61 -8.01 8.88
N VAL A 115 -21.35 -8.35 8.59
CA VAL A 115 -20.66 -8.02 7.35
C VAL A 115 -20.45 -9.26 6.49
N ALA A 116 -19.79 -10.29 7.02
CA ALA A 116 -19.53 -11.52 6.27
C ALA A 116 -20.79 -12.18 5.68
N PRO A 117 -21.93 -12.36 6.40
CA PRO A 117 -23.08 -13.08 5.84
C PRO A 117 -23.79 -12.34 4.72
N ARG A 118 -23.64 -11.01 4.67
CA ARG A 118 -24.21 -10.19 3.60
C ARG A 118 -23.34 -10.18 2.36
N ILE A 119 -22.04 -10.40 2.52
CA ILE A 119 -21.09 -10.18 1.45
C ILE A 119 -20.49 -11.51 0.94
N ALA A 120 -20.23 -12.46 1.83
CA ALA A 120 -19.50 -13.71 1.58
C ALA A 120 -19.92 -14.76 2.62
N ALA A 121 -21.09 -15.39 2.40
CA ALA A 121 -21.78 -16.20 3.41
C ALA A 121 -21.08 -17.51 3.81
N ASP A 122 -20.30 -18.10 2.90
CA ASP A 122 -19.66 -19.40 3.13
C ASP A 122 -18.42 -19.33 4.03
N GLY A 123 -17.85 -18.12 4.20
CA GLY A 123 -16.65 -17.89 5.00
C GLY A 123 -15.39 -18.52 4.41
N ASP A 124 -14.25 -17.87 4.62
CA ASP A 124 -12.95 -18.39 4.19
C ASP A 124 -11.91 -18.08 5.28
N ALA A 125 -11.17 -19.09 5.72
CA ALA A 125 -10.19 -18.98 6.79
C ALA A 125 -8.99 -18.09 6.40
N VAL A 126 -8.55 -18.17 5.14
CA VAL A 126 -7.50 -17.31 4.59
C VAL A 126 -8.00 -15.87 4.47
N ALA A 127 -9.24 -15.66 3.99
CA ALA A 127 -9.83 -14.33 3.94
C ALA A 127 -10.01 -13.73 5.35
N ALA A 128 -10.41 -14.53 6.34
CA ALA A 128 -10.52 -14.09 7.73
C ALA A 128 -9.15 -13.74 8.34
N GLY A 129 -8.12 -14.56 8.09
CA GLY A 129 -6.75 -14.26 8.50
C GLY A 129 -6.21 -12.99 7.86
N ASN A 130 -6.45 -12.81 6.55
CA ASN A 130 -6.10 -11.60 5.82
C ASN A 130 -6.86 -10.37 6.34
N LEU A 131 -8.14 -10.51 6.71
CA LEU A 131 -8.91 -9.45 7.35
C LEU A 131 -8.27 -9.05 8.68
N ALA A 132 -7.94 -10.02 9.54
CA ALA A 132 -7.27 -9.75 10.81
C ALA A 132 -5.94 -9.02 10.61
N ALA A 133 -5.11 -9.43 9.65
CA ALA A 133 -3.86 -8.75 9.31
C ALA A 133 -4.09 -7.28 8.88
N ARG A 134 -5.16 -6.99 8.12
CA ARG A 134 -5.52 -5.62 7.71
C ARG A 134 -6.09 -4.78 8.85
N LEU A 135 -6.81 -5.39 9.80
CA LEU A 135 -7.27 -4.70 11.01
C LEU A 135 -6.11 -4.37 11.95
N ARG A 136 -5.10 -5.25 12.05
CA ARG A 136 -3.84 -4.96 12.75
C ARG A 136 -3.13 -3.74 12.13
N MET A 137 -3.01 -3.72 10.80
CA MET A 137 -2.46 -2.59 10.06
C MET A 137 -3.22 -1.28 10.34
N ALA A 138 -4.56 -1.32 10.32
CA ALA A 138 -5.38 -0.15 10.58
C ALA A 138 -5.17 0.39 12.01
N CYS A 139 -5.12 -0.49 13.01
CA CYS A 139 -4.85 -0.10 14.40
C CYS A 139 -3.44 0.47 14.58
N ALA A 140 -2.43 -0.15 13.97
CA ALA A 140 -1.04 0.32 14.06
C ALA A 140 -0.87 1.71 13.46
N HIS A 141 -1.48 1.97 12.30
CA HIS A 141 -1.45 3.31 11.72
C HIS A 141 -2.23 4.32 12.54
N LEU A 142 -3.40 3.98 13.11
CA LEU A 142 -4.10 4.94 13.99
C LEU A 142 -3.26 5.32 15.21
N VAL A 143 -2.52 4.37 15.78
CA VAL A 143 -1.59 4.67 16.89
C VAL A 143 -0.43 5.54 16.40
N ALA A 144 0.14 5.26 15.23
CA ALA A 144 1.20 6.06 14.63
C ALA A 144 0.73 7.49 14.32
N ASP A 145 -0.41 7.64 13.64
CA ASP A 145 -1.04 8.93 13.31
C ASP A 145 -1.29 9.76 14.59
N ALA A 146 -1.85 9.13 15.63
CA ALA A 146 -2.14 9.81 16.92
C ALA A 146 -0.89 10.11 17.77
N SER A 147 0.29 9.64 17.37
CA SER A 147 1.56 9.85 18.07
C SER A 147 2.63 10.55 17.23
N ASP A 148 2.26 11.12 16.08
CA ASP A 148 3.20 11.68 15.10
C ASP A 148 4.35 10.69 14.81
N GLY A 149 3.98 9.44 14.53
CA GLY A 149 4.89 8.31 14.43
C GLY A 149 4.88 7.59 13.09
N ILE A 150 5.72 6.56 12.98
CA ILE A 150 5.79 5.65 11.83
C ILE A 150 5.48 4.22 12.26
N VAL A 151 4.87 3.43 11.36
CA VAL A 151 4.71 2.00 11.53
C VAL A 151 5.97 1.28 11.03
N VAL A 152 6.66 0.59 11.92
CA VAL A 152 7.87 -0.19 11.61
C VAL A 152 7.48 -1.64 11.28
N GLY A 153 7.53 -1.98 9.99
CA GLY A 153 7.08 -3.27 9.48
C GLY A 153 8.05 -4.41 9.74
N THR A 154 7.51 -5.61 9.96
CA THR A 154 8.29 -6.78 10.41
C THR A 154 8.63 -7.77 9.29
N SER A 155 8.08 -7.60 8.09
CA SER A 155 8.29 -8.56 6.99
C SER A 155 9.76 -8.63 6.54
N ASN A 156 10.29 -9.85 6.47
CA ASN A 156 11.66 -10.11 5.99
C ASN A 156 11.72 -10.34 4.47
N ARG A 157 12.91 -10.45 3.90
CA ARG A 157 13.10 -10.62 2.45
C ARG A 157 12.48 -11.90 1.93
N THR A 158 12.62 -13.01 2.65
CA THR A 158 12.07 -14.32 2.26
C THR A 158 10.56 -14.26 2.10
N GLU A 159 9.85 -13.75 3.10
CA GLU A 159 8.39 -13.56 3.06
C GLU A 159 7.98 -12.62 1.91
N ARG A 160 8.71 -11.52 1.74
CA ARG A 160 8.44 -10.53 0.69
C ARG A 160 8.56 -11.15 -0.70
N LEU A 161 9.65 -11.87 -0.98
CA LEU A 161 9.88 -12.52 -2.27
C LEU A 161 8.84 -13.59 -2.56
N LEU A 162 8.50 -14.43 -1.57
CA LEU A 162 7.50 -15.50 -1.71
C LEU A 162 6.05 -15.00 -1.70
N GLY A 163 5.83 -13.71 -1.38
CA GLY A 163 4.50 -13.16 -1.17
C GLY A 163 3.76 -13.80 0.01
N TYR A 164 4.49 -14.33 0.99
CA TYR A 164 3.94 -14.97 2.17
C TYR A 164 3.63 -13.92 3.25
N PHE A 165 2.74 -13.00 2.86
CA PHE A 165 2.19 -11.92 3.69
C PHE A 165 0.86 -11.47 3.09
N THR A 166 0.06 -10.75 3.88
CA THR A 166 -1.21 -10.17 3.44
C THR A 166 -0.96 -8.85 2.73
N LYS A 167 -1.37 -8.74 1.46
CA LYS A 167 -1.33 -7.45 0.74
C LYS A 167 -2.21 -6.43 1.47
N TYR A 168 -1.60 -5.31 1.86
CA TYR A 168 -2.17 -4.24 2.70
C TYR A 168 -2.53 -4.66 4.13
N GLY A 169 -2.04 -5.80 4.61
CA GLY A 169 -2.09 -6.19 6.02
C GLY A 169 -0.73 -5.99 6.68
N ASP A 170 -0.11 -7.07 7.10
CA ASP A 170 1.22 -7.10 7.73
C ASP A 170 2.35 -6.57 6.82
N GLY A 171 2.16 -6.61 5.50
CA GLY A 171 3.07 -5.97 4.54
C GLY A 171 2.90 -4.46 4.37
N ALA A 172 1.92 -3.82 5.04
CA ALA A 172 1.68 -2.39 4.96
C ALA A 172 2.27 -1.67 6.17
N ALA A 173 3.42 -1.02 5.94
CA ALA A 173 4.17 -0.23 6.91
C ALA A 173 4.92 0.91 6.20
N ASP A 174 5.47 1.86 6.95
CA ASP A 174 6.23 2.99 6.37
C ASP A 174 7.62 2.57 5.88
N LEU A 175 8.20 1.58 6.57
CA LEU A 175 9.50 0.95 6.30
C LEU A 175 9.52 -0.51 6.77
N HIS A 176 10.51 -1.27 6.30
CA HIS A 176 10.77 -2.65 6.74
C HIS A 176 12.26 -2.83 7.05
N PRO A 177 12.68 -2.72 8.32
CA PRO A 177 14.11 -2.84 8.68
C PRO A 177 14.73 -4.19 8.36
N LEU A 178 13.90 -5.24 8.25
CA LEU A 178 14.28 -6.61 7.89
C LEU A 178 14.07 -6.93 6.40
N GLY A 179 13.57 -5.97 5.61
CA GLY A 179 13.05 -6.22 4.25
C GLY A 179 14.10 -6.72 3.24
N GLU A 180 15.38 -6.59 3.56
CA GLU A 180 16.51 -7.07 2.75
C GLU A 180 17.21 -8.30 3.35
N TYR A 181 16.72 -8.83 4.49
CA TYR A 181 17.36 -9.92 5.21
C TYR A 181 16.55 -11.20 5.07
N ASP A 182 17.25 -12.29 4.76
CA ASP A 182 16.64 -13.61 4.64
C ASP A 182 16.27 -14.14 6.04
N LYS A 183 15.31 -15.06 6.13
CA LYS A 183 14.79 -15.55 7.43
C LYS A 183 15.90 -16.10 8.33
N THR A 184 16.86 -16.81 7.74
CA THR A 184 18.04 -17.33 8.45
C THR A 184 18.91 -16.22 9.04
N ALA A 185 19.13 -15.14 8.30
CA ALA A 185 19.85 -13.95 8.80
C ALA A 185 19.06 -13.22 9.89
N VAL A 186 17.73 -13.15 9.78
CA VAL A 186 16.87 -12.58 10.83
C VAL A 186 17.02 -13.37 12.14
N ARG A 187 17.08 -14.71 12.11
CA ARG A 187 17.31 -15.51 13.34
C ARG A 187 18.69 -15.28 13.94
N ALA A 188 19.72 -15.12 13.10
CA ALA A 188 21.07 -14.78 13.57
C ALA A 188 21.10 -13.39 14.22
N LEU A 189 20.45 -12.40 13.59
CA LEU A 189 20.30 -11.05 14.13
C LEU A 189 19.50 -11.04 15.43
N ALA A 190 18.43 -11.82 15.53
CA ALA A 190 17.63 -11.97 16.74
C ALA A 190 18.49 -12.45 17.91
N THR A 191 19.32 -13.48 17.68
CA THR A 191 20.26 -14.01 18.67
C THR A 191 21.28 -12.94 19.11
N HIS A 192 21.80 -12.16 18.15
CA HIS A 192 22.74 -11.07 18.42
C HIS A 192 22.13 -9.91 19.21
N LEU A 193 20.82 -9.71 19.10
CA LEU A 193 20.04 -8.71 19.85
C LEU A 193 19.48 -9.26 21.17
N ASP A 194 19.99 -10.41 21.64
CA ASP A 194 19.56 -11.06 22.88
C ASP A 194 18.05 -11.39 22.94
N VAL A 195 17.41 -11.61 21.77
CA VAL A 195 16.04 -12.14 21.71
C VAL A 195 16.03 -13.53 22.37
N PRO A 196 15.08 -13.83 23.27
CA PRO A 196 15.02 -15.12 23.97
C PRO A 196 15.12 -16.34 23.04
N PRO A 197 15.98 -17.34 23.34
CA PRO A 197 16.18 -18.52 22.50
C PRO A 197 14.88 -19.28 22.18
N GLU A 198 13.91 -19.27 23.09
CA GLU A 198 12.59 -19.89 22.93
C GLU A 198 11.79 -19.24 21.79
N ILE A 199 11.90 -17.91 21.62
CA ILE A 199 11.29 -17.16 20.52
C ILE A 199 12.08 -17.40 19.23
N VAL A 200 13.42 -17.35 19.31
CA VAL A 200 14.31 -17.51 18.15
C VAL A 200 14.22 -18.91 17.53
N SER A 201 14.01 -19.96 18.33
CA SER A 201 13.93 -21.35 17.86
C SER A 201 12.52 -21.80 17.47
N ARG A 202 11.49 -20.98 17.74
CA ARG A 202 10.10 -21.31 17.46
C ARG A 202 9.85 -21.53 15.95
N PRO A 203 9.05 -22.54 15.58
CA PRO A 203 8.52 -22.69 14.24
C PRO A 203 7.72 -21.45 13.82
N PRO A 204 8.01 -20.81 12.67
CA PRO A 204 7.27 -19.64 12.20
C PRO A 204 5.82 -20.00 11.84
N THR A 205 4.92 -19.07 12.12
CA THR A 205 3.48 -19.21 11.86
C THR A 205 2.84 -17.84 11.59
N ALA A 206 1.96 -17.77 10.59
CA ALA A 206 1.12 -16.60 10.34
C ALA A 206 -0.07 -16.49 11.33
N GLY A 207 -0.42 -17.56 12.05
CA GLY A 207 -1.47 -17.58 13.07
C GLY A 207 -2.91 -17.46 12.56
N PHE A 208 -3.17 -17.81 11.30
CA PHE A 208 -4.50 -17.77 10.68
C PHE A 208 -5.41 -18.91 11.14
N TRP A 209 -4.85 -20.06 11.52
CA TRP A 209 -5.56 -21.18 12.13
C TRP A 209 -4.64 -21.96 13.08
N ARG A 210 -5.24 -22.73 13.99
CA ARG A 210 -4.49 -23.52 14.98
C ARG A 210 -3.61 -24.56 14.31
N GLY A 211 -2.34 -24.61 14.71
CA GLY A 211 -1.35 -25.56 14.20
C GLY A 211 -0.76 -25.21 12.82
N GLN A 212 -1.02 -24.01 12.29
CA GLN A 212 -0.38 -23.51 11.06
C GLN A 212 1.13 -23.39 11.26
N THR A 213 1.92 -23.80 10.26
CA THR A 213 3.36 -23.50 10.19
C THR A 213 3.77 -23.09 8.78
N ASP A 214 4.62 -22.08 8.68
CA ASP A 214 5.00 -21.47 7.40
C ASP A 214 5.69 -22.47 6.48
N GLU A 215 6.61 -23.29 7.01
CA GLU A 215 7.35 -24.29 6.23
C GLU A 215 6.43 -25.39 5.67
N SER A 216 5.32 -25.71 6.34
CA SER A 216 4.34 -26.67 5.83
C SER A 216 3.57 -26.11 4.63
N GLU A 217 3.19 -24.83 4.66
CA GLU A 217 2.50 -24.16 3.56
C GLU A 217 3.43 -23.81 2.40
N LEU A 218 4.67 -23.44 2.73
CA LEU A 218 5.72 -23.13 1.75
C LEU A 218 6.37 -24.41 1.20
N GLY A 219 6.08 -25.58 1.78
CA GLY A 219 6.56 -26.89 1.31
C GLY A 219 8.08 -27.06 1.32
N ALA A 220 8.80 -26.24 2.08
CA ALA A 220 10.25 -26.26 2.20
C ALA A 220 10.69 -25.54 3.48
N SER A 221 11.87 -25.91 4.00
CA SER A 221 12.46 -25.20 5.14
C SER A 221 12.92 -23.80 4.74
N TYR A 222 12.97 -22.86 5.67
CA TYR A 222 13.52 -21.53 5.41
C TYR A 222 14.96 -21.55 4.94
N ALA A 223 15.79 -22.48 5.44
CA ALA A 223 17.16 -22.64 4.94
C ALA A 223 17.19 -23.01 3.45
N THR A 224 16.29 -23.90 3.01
CA THR A 224 16.13 -24.27 1.60
C THR A 224 15.60 -23.10 0.77
N LEU A 225 14.58 -22.41 1.27
CA LEU A 225 13.98 -21.24 0.60
C LEU A 225 15.03 -20.14 0.40
N ASP A 226 15.75 -19.76 1.45
CA ASP A 226 16.78 -18.73 1.43
C ASP A 226 17.92 -19.08 0.46
N THR A 227 18.32 -20.36 0.40
CA THR A 227 19.34 -20.82 -0.56
C THR A 227 18.91 -20.60 -2.02
N VAL A 228 17.65 -20.94 -2.34
CA VAL A 228 17.09 -20.76 -3.69
C VAL A 228 16.90 -19.27 -4.01
N LEU A 229 16.35 -18.50 -3.07
CA LEU A 229 16.09 -17.07 -3.25
C LEU A 229 17.37 -16.24 -3.36
N GLY A 230 18.40 -16.55 -2.57
CA GLY A 230 19.71 -15.90 -2.68
C GLY A 230 20.31 -16.11 -4.07
N SER A 231 20.28 -17.36 -4.57
CA SER A 231 20.75 -17.68 -5.92
C SER A 231 19.95 -16.98 -7.03
N LEU A 232 18.63 -16.85 -6.84
CA LEU A 232 17.74 -16.16 -7.77
C LEU A 232 18.06 -14.65 -7.88
N VAL A 233 18.49 -14.02 -6.79
CA VAL A 233 18.80 -12.57 -6.79
C VAL A 233 20.25 -12.28 -7.19
N ASP A 234 21.21 -13.12 -6.81
CA ASP A 234 22.63 -12.91 -7.08
C ASP A 234 23.03 -13.22 -8.55
N THR A 235 22.20 -13.97 -9.29
CA THR A 235 22.45 -14.29 -10.70
C THR A 235 21.66 -13.36 -11.63
N SER A 236 22.35 -12.44 -12.31
CA SER A 236 21.78 -11.63 -13.39
C SER A 236 22.68 -11.67 -14.63
N PRO A 237 22.18 -11.98 -15.85
CA PRO A 237 20.80 -12.32 -16.22
C PRO A 237 20.52 -13.84 -16.17
N ARG A 238 19.25 -14.18 -15.92
CA ARG A 238 18.68 -15.53 -15.69
C ARG A 238 19.38 -16.64 -16.47
N GLY A 239 20.15 -17.46 -15.75
CA GLY A 239 20.29 -18.85 -16.15
C GLY A 239 18.92 -19.53 -16.09
N PRO A 240 18.65 -20.55 -16.92
CA PRO A 240 17.48 -21.43 -16.74
C PRO A 240 17.43 -21.95 -15.29
N ALA A 241 16.26 -22.39 -14.80
CA ALA A 241 16.13 -23.00 -13.46
C ALA A 241 17.13 -24.14 -13.20
N THR A 242 17.65 -24.75 -14.28
CA THR A 242 18.75 -25.73 -14.30
C THR A 242 20.12 -25.20 -13.83
N ALA A 243 20.29 -23.88 -13.72
CA ALA A 243 21.50 -23.27 -13.16
C ALA A 243 21.36 -23.09 -11.63
N ILE A 244 20.13 -23.03 -11.12
CA ILE A 244 19.84 -22.83 -9.70
C ILE A 244 19.82 -24.17 -8.97
N ASP A 245 19.21 -25.21 -9.52
CA ASP A 245 19.23 -26.57 -8.93
C ASP A 245 20.66 -27.13 -8.83
N GLU A 246 21.48 -26.97 -9.87
CA GLU A 246 22.89 -27.38 -9.89
C GLU A 246 23.75 -26.58 -8.88
N ALA A 247 23.49 -25.27 -8.75
CA ALA A 247 24.23 -24.41 -7.82
C ALA A 247 23.83 -24.62 -6.35
N THR A 248 22.57 -24.96 -6.08
CA THR A 248 22.02 -25.05 -4.72
C THR A 248 21.94 -26.48 -4.19
N GLY A 249 21.94 -27.49 -5.06
CA GLY A 249 21.68 -28.88 -4.71
C GLY A 249 20.23 -29.16 -4.30
N VAL A 250 19.31 -28.20 -4.53
CA VAL A 250 17.87 -28.34 -4.30
C VAL A 250 17.23 -28.99 -5.52
N ASP A 251 16.24 -29.86 -5.32
CA ASP A 251 15.57 -30.54 -6.42
C ASP A 251 14.83 -29.54 -7.33
N ARG A 252 14.80 -29.85 -8.63
CA ARG A 252 14.25 -28.97 -9.67
C ARG A 252 12.78 -28.63 -9.47
N GLU A 253 11.97 -29.57 -8.96
CA GLU A 253 10.56 -29.35 -8.73
C GLU A 253 10.34 -28.28 -7.65
N THR A 254 11.08 -28.38 -6.55
CA THR A 254 11.10 -27.37 -5.49
C THR A 254 11.57 -26.00 -6.00
N VAL A 255 12.65 -25.96 -6.79
CA VAL A 255 13.17 -24.71 -7.38
C VAL A 255 12.12 -24.04 -8.26
N THR A 256 11.53 -24.78 -9.22
CA THR A 256 10.48 -24.25 -10.11
C THR A 256 9.29 -23.73 -9.31
N ARG A 257 8.82 -24.48 -8.32
CA ARG A 257 7.70 -24.07 -7.45
C ARG A 257 7.98 -22.77 -6.70
N ILE A 258 9.21 -22.57 -6.22
CA ILE A 258 9.63 -21.33 -5.54
C ILE A 258 9.66 -20.17 -6.52
N VAL A 259 10.27 -20.33 -7.70
CA VAL A 259 10.36 -19.28 -8.73
C VAL A 259 8.97 -18.87 -9.21
N ASP A 260 8.10 -19.83 -9.55
CA ASP A 260 6.72 -19.57 -9.97
C ASP A 260 5.93 -18.84 -8.88
N ARG A 261 6.19 -19.14 -7.60
CA ARG A 261 5.57 -18.43 -6.48
C ARG A 261 6.06 -16.98 -6.39
N VAL A 262 7.35 -16.73 -6.56
CA VAL A 262 7.93 -15.38 -6.55
C VAL A 262 7.33 -14.52 -7.65
N GLU A 263 7.19 -15.07 -8.87
CA GLU A 263 6.61 -14.38 -10.03
C GLU A 263 5.12 -14.09 -9.82
N ARG A 264 4.32 -15.10 -9.47
CA ARG A 264 2.87 -14.92 -9.24
C ARG A 264 2.56 -13.93 -8.13
N ASN A 265 3.43 -13.80 -7.13
CA ASN A 265 3.23 -12.87 -6.02
C ASN A 265 3.93 -11.51 -6.20
N ALA A 266 4.53 -11.23 -7.36
CA ALA A 266 5.21 -9.95 -7.61
C ALA A 266 4.29 -8.74 -7.42
N HIS A 267 2.99 -8.88 -7.73
CA HIS A 267 1.98 -7.84 -7.56
C HIS A 267 1.79 -7.36 -6.10
N LYS A 268 2.25 -8.13 -5.09
CA LYS A 268 2.19 -7.71 -3.68
C LYS A 268 3.33 -6.75 -3.30
N ARG A 269 4.39 -6.68 -4.11
CA ARG A 269 5.58 -5.85 -3.87
C ARG A 269 5.61 -4.57 -4.71
N SER A 270 4.74 -4.45 -5.69
CA SER A 270 4.63 -3.28 -6.57
C SER A 270 3.44 -2.41 -6.23
N ARG A 271 3.50 -1.14 -6.69
CA ARG A 271 2.36 -0.23 -6.57
C ARG A 271 1.21 -0.72 -7.46
N PRO A 272 -0.05 -0.41 -7.11
CA PRO A 272 -1.17 -0.74 -7.98
C PRO A 272 -0.93 -0.12 -9.36
N PRO A 273 -1.03 -0.92 -10.42
CA PRO A 273 -0.88 -0.45 -11.79
C PRO A 273 -1.94 0.60 -12.10
N ALA A 274 -1.56 1.54 -12.95
CA ALA A 274 -2.44 2.57 -13.49
C ALA A 274 -2.14 2.70 -14.98
N PRO A 275 -3.07 3.24 -15.79
CA PRO A 275 -2.80 3.48 -17.20
C PRO A 275 -1.56 4.38 -17.39
N SER A 276 -0.81 4.17 -18.46
CA SER A 276 0.28 5.08 -18.82
C SER A 276 -0.29 6.37 -19.42
N ARG A 277 0.36 7.48 -19.12
CA ARG A 277 0.07 8.79 -19.72
C ARG A 277 1.30 9.21 -20.51
N THR A 278 1.14 9.43 -21.81
CA THR A 278 2.24 9.84 -22.68
C THR A 278 2.32 11.36 -22.75
N VAL A 279 3.51 11.92 -22.98
CA VAL A 279 3.69 13.39 -23.14
C VAL A 279 2.85 13.94 -24.31
N GLY A 280 2.57 13.10 -25.32
CA GLY A 280 1.66 13.42 -26.44
C GLY A 280 0.17 13.48 -26.05
N ASP A 281 -0.25 12.87 -24.94
CA ASP A 281 -1.61 13.09 -24.41
C ASP A 281 -1.77 14.49 -23.79
N ALA A 282 -0.65 15.21 -23.60
CA ALA A 282 -0.61 16.56 -23.08
C ALA A 282 -0.35 17.62 -24.16
N THR A 283 -0.21 17.23 -25.44
CA THR A 283 -0.22 18.18 -26.56
C THR A 283 -1.65 18.58 -26.93
N VAL A 284 -1.87 19.88 -27.00
CA VAL A 284 -3.13 20.56 -27.27
C VAL A 284 -3.56 20.29 -28.72
N GLU A 285 -4.64 19.54 -28.92
CA GLU A 285 -5.42 19.64 -30.17
C GLU A 285 -6.74 20.33 -29.85
N SER A 286 -6.85 21.59 -30.25
CA SER A 286 -8.07 22.39 -30.18
C SER A 286 -9.07 21.87 -31.22
N ASP A 287 -9.94 20.94 -30.85
CA ASP A 287 -11.14 20.61 -31.64
C ASP A 287 -12.22 21.71 -31.43
N ALA A 288 -11.85 22.97 -31.71
CA ALA A 288 -12.70 24.14 -31.98
C ALA A 288 -11.79 25.38 -32.00
N GLY A 289 -11.85 26.20 -33.06
CA GLY A 289 -11.05 27.43 -33.19
C GLY A 289 -11.43 28.53 -32.19
N GLY A 290 -11.01 28.36 -30.94
CA GLY A 290 -11.14 29.33 -29.86
C GLY A 290 -9.84 29.44 -29.06
N ASP A 291 -9.39 30.66 -28.87
CA ASP A 291 -8.11 31.09 -28.28
C ASP A 291 -8.11 31.00 -26.74
N ASP A 292 -8.55 29.86 -26.19
CA ASP A 292 -8.63 29.66 -24.73
C ASP A 292 -7.66 28.55 -24.29
N ASP A 293 -6.39 28.91 -24.13
CA ASP A 293 -5.31 28.07 -23.58
C ASP A 293 -5.59 27.55 -22.15
N ARG A 294 -6.72 27.96 -21.54
CA ARG A 294 -7.23 27.44 -20.25
C ARG A 294 -8.02 26.14 -20.39
N ALA A 295 -8.47 25.75 -21.59
CA ALA A 295 -9.21 24.51 -21.84
C ALA A 295 -8.27 23.30 -22.00
N VAL A 296 -7.48 23.03 -20.98
CA VAL A 296 -6.28 22.19 -21.08
C VAL A 296 -6.57 20.67 -21.15
N ILE A 297 -7.73 20.20 -20.66
CA ILE A 297 -7.88 18.79 -20.28
C ILE A 297 -9.19 18.12 -20.77
N GLY A 298 -10.04 18.81 -21.55
CA GLY A 298 -11.46 18.45 -21.71
C GLY A 298 -11.94 17.88 -23.05
N GLY A 299 -11.06 17.41 -23.94
CA GLY A 299 -11.47 16.94 -25.28
C GLY A 299 -12.21 15.59 -25.28
N SER A 300 -13.26 15.45 -26.08
CA SER A 300 -14.03 14.19 -26.23
C SER A 300 -13.17 13.02 -26.74
N ARG A 301 -12.22 13.28 -27.64
CA ARG A 301 -11.27 12.29 -28.16
C ARG A 301 -10.34 11.75 -27.07
N ARG A 302 -9.87 12.64 -26.19
CA ARG A 302 -8.99 12.30 -25.07
C ARG A 302 -9.69 11.47 -24.00
N ALA A 303 -10.93 11.82 -23.69
CA ALA A 303 -11.78 11.01 -22.81
C ALA A 303 -11.95 9.58 -23.36
N ALA A 304 -12.15 9.42 -24.67
CA ALA A 304 -12.24 8.10 -25.30
C ALA A 304 -10.95 7.28 -25.13
N THR A 305 -9.78 7.86 -25.41
CA THR A 305 -8.48 7.18 -25.21
C THR A 305 -8.19 6.85 -23.75
N THR A 306 -8.58 7.73 -22.83
CA THR A 306 -8.44 7.47 -21.38
C THR A 306 -9.30 6.30 -20.95
N VAL A 307 -10.56 6.24 -21.42
CA VAL A 307 -11.46 5.11 -21.17
C VAL A 307 -10.87 3.81 -21.73
N GLU A 308 -10.41 3.80 -22.99
CA GLU A 308 -9.85 2.62 -23.64
C GLU A 308 -8.66 2.05 -22.86
N ARG A 309 -7.67 2.88 -22.51
CA ARG A 309 -6.51 2.43 -21.72
C ARG A 309 -6.89 1.93 -20.33
N ALA A 310 -7.88 2.56 -19.69
CA ALA A 310 -8.37 2.12 -18.40
C ALA A 310 -9.09 0.78 -18.48
N GLN A 311 -9.87 0.53 -19.55
CA GLN A 311 -10.51 -0.75 -19.81
C GLN A 311 -9.48 -1.84 -20.11
N ASP A 312 -8.46 -1.57 -20.92
CA ASP A 312 -7.40 -2.53 -21.23
C ASP A 312 -6.60 -2.91 -19.99
N LEU A 313 -6.34 -1.94 -19.10
CA LEU A 313 -5.76 -2.23 -17.79
C LEU A 313 -6.66 -3.17 -16.99
N VAL A 314 -7.97 -2.93 -16.93
CA VAL A 314 -8.90 -3.79 -16.19
C VAL A 314 -8.90 -5.21 -16.75
N ARG A 315 -9.06 -5.37 -18.08
CA ARG A 315 -9.07 -6.68 -18.75
C ARG A 315 -7.76 -7.44 -18.51
N SER A 316 -6.63 -6.82 -18.85
CA SER A 316 -5.31 -7.45 -18.74
C SER A 316 -4.99 -7.90 -17.31
N ARG A 317 -5.42 -7.14 -16.29
CA ARG A 317 -5.17 -7.50 -14.89
C ARG A 317 -6.07 -8.62 -14.39
N VAL A 318 -7.34 -8.59 -14.75
CA VAL A 318 -8.27 -9.67 -14.41
C VAL A 318 -7.84 -10.98 -15.08
N ASP A 319 -7.44 -10.92 -16.35
CA ASP A 319 -6.98 -12.10 -17.11
C ASP A 319 -5.64 -12.62 -16.56
N ALA A 320 -4.67 -11.74 -16.25
CA ALA A 320 -3.37 -12.15 -15.70
C ALA A 320 -3.47 -12.74 -14.29
N ALA A 321 -4.48 -12.35 -13.51
CA ALA A 321 -4.74 -12.88 -12.19
C ALA A 321 -5.67 -14.12 -12.20
N ASP A 322 -6.21 -14.50 -13.37
CA ASP A 322 -7.27 -15.49 -13.52
C ASP A 322 -8.49 -15.22 -12.60
N ALA A 323 -8.81 -13.94 -12.39
CA ALA A 323 -9.83 -13.53 -11.43
C ALA A 323 -11.25 -13.61 -12.01
N GLY A 324 -12.23 -13.99 -11.18
CA GLY A 324 -13.64 -14.03 -11.54
C GLY A 324 -14.23 -12.66 -11.92
N GLY A 325 -13.62 -11.57 -11.47
CA GLY A 325 -14.04 -10.20 -11.78
C GLY A 325 -13.40 -9.16 -10.87
N VAL A 326 -14.14 -8.08 -10.62
CA VAL A 326 -13.67 -6.98 -9.75
C VAL A 326 -14.70 -6.58 -8.69
N VAL A 327 -14.17 -5.95 -7.64
CA VAL A 327 -14.91 -5.29 -6.56
C VAL A 327 -14.60 -3.79 -6.60
N VAL A 328 -15.64 -2.96 -6.58
CA VAL A 328 -15.54 -1.48 -6.60
C VAL A 328 -16.20 -0.90 -5.35
N ASP A 329 -15.52 0.03 -4.65
CA ASP A 329 -16.18 0.81 -3.59
C ASP A 329 -17.12 1.83 -4.24
N LEU A 330 -18.42 1.60 -4.11
CA LEU A 330 -19.45 2.52 -4.56
C LEU A 330 -19.64 3.60 -3.48
N GLY A 331 -18.66 4.49 -3.40
CA GLY A 331 -18.87 5.78 -2.77
C GLY A 331 -19.86 6.64 -3.58
N ALA A 332 -20.35 7.70 -2.97
CA ALA A 332 -21.26 8.66 -3.62
C ALA A 332 -20.59 9.66 -4.58
N GLY A 333 -19.31 9.44 -4.92
CA GLY A 333 -18.47 10.38 -5.67
C GLY A 333 -18.49 10.12 -7.17
N ARG A 334 -17.96 11.08 -7.94
CA ARG A 334 -17.82 10.95 -9.40
C ARG A 334 -16.82 9.85 -9.76
N GLU A 335 -15.77 9.73 -8.96
CA GLU A 335 -14.70 8.76 -9.10
C GLU A 335 -15.18 7.31 -9.06
N SER A 336 -16.00 6.97 -8.05
CA SER A 336 -16.54 5.61 -7.89
C SER A 336 -17.51 5.27 -9.03
N SER A 337 -18.35 6.21 -9.47
CA SER A 337 -19.23 6.01 -10.63
C SER A 337 -18.42 5.74 -11.90
N VAL A 338 -17.40 6.56 -12.18
CA VAL A 338 -16.59 6.41 -13.39
C VAL A 338 -15.76 5.12 -13.33
N ALA A 339 -15.15 4.80 -12.19
CA ALA A 339 -14.37 3.56 -12.03
C ALA A 339 -15.24 2.31 -12.21
N ALA A 340 -16.46 2.31 -11.64
CA ALA A 340 -17.42 1.23 -11.82
C ALA A 340 -17.86 1.10 -13.29
N ALA A 341 -18.19 2.21 -13.95
CA ALA A 341 -18.58 2.20 -15.36
C ALA A 341 -17.46 1.70 -16.30
N ILE A 342 -16.20 2.09 -16.05
CA ILE A 342 -15.04 1.54 -16.76
C ILE A 342 -14.97 0.02 -16.59
N ALA A 343 -15.14 -0.49 -15.37
CA ALA A 343 -15.10 -1.91 -15.10
C ALA A 343 -16.25 -2.67 -15.79
N VAL A 344 -17.47 -2.10 -15.81
CA VAL A 344 -18.63 -2.69 -16.47
C VAL A 344 -18.47 -2.74 -17.97
N GLU A 345 -18.01 -1.67 -18.62
CA GLU A 345 -17.71 -1.71 -20.07
C GLU A 345 -16.55 -2.65 -20.39
N ALA A 346 -15.60 -2.84 -19.46
CA ALA A 346 -14.44 -3.73 -19.67
C ALA A 346 -14.80 -5.22 -19.56
N LEU A 347 -15.61 -5.61 -18.57
CA LEU A 347 -15.80 -7.00 -18.15
C LEU A 347 -17.25 -7.51 -18.26
N GLY A 348 -18.22 -6.60 -18.40
CA GLY A 348 -19.65 -6.90 -18.22
C GLY A 348 -20.10 -6.78 -16.76
N ALA A 349 -21.37 -6.45 -16.55
CA ALA A 349 -21.94 -6.18 -15.23
C ALA A 349 -21.85 -7.38 -14.27
N ASP A 350 -22.01 -8.61 -14.77
CA ASP A 350 -21.95 -9.84 -13.96
C ASP A 350 -20.59 -10.06 -13.28
N ARG A 351 -19.53 -9.48 -13.84
CA ARG A 351 -18.15 -9.56 -13.33
C ARG A 351 -17.76 -8.33 -12.51
N VAL A 352 -18.70 -7.46 -12.17
CA VAL A 352 -18.48 -6.28 -11.32
C VAL A 352 -19.38 -6.36 -10.10
N ARG A 353 -18.79 -6.28 -8.91
CA ARG A 353 -19.52 -6.23 -7.63
C ARG A 353 -19.28 -4.88 -6.96
N GLY A 354 -20.37 -4.16 -6.69
CA GLY A 354 -20.36 -2.93 -5.92
C GLY A 354 -20.33 -3.21 -4.43
N LEU A 355 -19.60 -2.41 -3.67
CA LEU A 355 -19.66 -2.42 -2.21
C LEU A 355 -19.87 -1.02 -1.69
N HIS A 356 -20.83 -0.85 -0.79
CA HIS A 356 -20.99 0.37 -0.03
C HIS A 356 -20.80 0.12 1.47
N LEU A 357 -19.76 0.73 2.04
CA LEU A 357 -19.32 0.47 3.40
C LEU A 357 -19.36 1.73 4.28
N PRO A 358 -20.56 2.26 4.61
CA PRO A 358 -20.70 3.52 5.33
C PRO A 358 -20.25 3.41 6.80
N CYS A 359 -19.57 4.46 7.27
CA CYS A 359 -19.11 4.61 8.65
C CYS A 359 -19.33 6.05 9.12
N HIS A 360 -20.41 6.32 9.84
CA HIS A 360 -20.72 7.70 10.28
C HIS A 360 -20.15 8.02 11.66
N LYS A 361 -19.54 9.21 11.83
CA LYS A 361 -19.55 10.07 13.05
C LYS A 361 -19.76 11.53 12.59
N ALA A 362 -20.95 11.93 12.12
CA ALA A 362 -21.25 13.36 11.92
C ALA A 362 -22.76 13.61 11.75
N ALA A 363 -23.22 14.73 12.30
CA ALA A 363 -24.60 15.16 12.38
C ALA A 363 -25.33 15.22 11.02
N GLY A 364 -26.42 14.45 10.89
CA GLY A 364 -27.55 14.80 10.00
C GLY A 364 -27.30 14.90 8.49
N LEU A 365 -26.18 14.41 7.96
CA LEU A 365 -25.99 14.31 6.51
C LEU A 365 -26.55 12.96 6.04
N ASP A 366 -27.62 13.02 5.25
CA ASP A 366 -28.14 11.85 4.51
C ASP A 366 -26.99 11.19 3.77
N ASP A 367 -26.73 9.93 4.10
CA ASP A 367 -25.77 9.11 3.37
C ASP A 367 -26.26 9.03 1.93
N PRO A 368 -25.42 9.36 0.96
CA PRO A 368 -25.89 9.23 -0.38
C PRO A 368 -26.17 7.75 -0.71
N ALA A 369 -27.18 7.47 -1.53
CA ALA A 369 -27.56 6.14 -1.98
C ALA A 369 -26.72 5.71 -3.20
N PRO A 370 -25.59 4.99 -3.03
CA PRO A 370 -24.90 4.37 -4.16
C PRO A 370 -25.70 3.27 -4.84
N GLU A 371 -26.83 2.85 -4.25
CA GLU A 371 -27.82 1.99 -4.89
C GLU A 371 -28.19 2.53 -6.28
N SER A 372 -28.21 3.86 -6.48
CA SER A 372 -28.48 4.42 -7.82
C SER A 372 -27.35 4.14 -8.82
N ILE A 373 -26.09 4.10 -8.37
CA ILE A 373 -24.95 3.80 -9.26
C ILE A 373 -25.02 2.32 -9.67
N ALA A 374 -25.31 1.44 -8.71
CA ALA A 374 -25.45 0.01 -8.98
C ALA A 374 -26.63 -0.28 -9.93
N GLU A 375 -27.79 0.33 -9.66
CA GLU A 375 -28.98 0.26 -10.51
C GLU A 375 -28.72 0.78 -11.93
N ASP A 376 -28.09 1.96 -12.06
CA ASP A 376 -27.79 2.58 -13.36
C ASP A 376 -26.83 1.71 -14.21
N LEU A 377 -25.89 1.02 -13.55
CA LEU A 377 -24.90 0.15 -14.20
C LEU A 377 -25.34 -1.31 -14.32
N GLY A 378 -26.46 -1.68 -13.70
CA GLY A 378 -26.97 -3.05 -13.68
C GLY A 378 -26.07 -4.06 -12.96
N ILE A 379 -25.29 -3.61 -11.96
CA ILE A 379 -24.36 -4.45 -11.19
C ILE A 379 -24.97 -4.89 -9.87
N ALA A 380 -24.53 -6.03 -9.35
CA ALA A 380 -24.84 -6.43 -7.98
C ALA A 380 -24.06 -5.56 -6.99
N ASP A 381 -24.72 -5.12 -5.92
CA ASP A 381 -24.08 -4.37 -4.84
C ASP A 381 -24.50 -4.84 -3.44
N ASP A 382 -23.59 -4.65 -2.48
CA ASP A 382 -23.88 -4.85 -1.06
C ASP A 382 -23.66 -3.59 -0.27
N ARG A 383 -24.67 -3.21 0.53
CA ARG A 383 -24.56 -2.13 1.50
C ARG A 383 -24.46 -2.66 2.91
N VAL A 384 -23.32 -2.41 3.55
CA VAL A 384 -23.07 -2.84 4.93
C VAL A 384 -22.36 -1.76 5.72
N THR A 385 -22.99 -1.27 6.79
CA THR A 385 -22.30 -0.33 7.69
C THR A 385 -21.17 -1.00 8.45
N ILE A 386 -19.98 -0.38 8.41
CA ILE A 386 -18.79 -0.82 9.16
C ILE A 386 -18.66 -0.09 10.51
N ARG A 387 -19.61 0.76 10.89
CA ARG A 387 -19.56 1.52 12.15
C ARG A 387 -19.47 0.62 13.39
N PRO A 388 -20.21 -0.50 13.51
CA PRO A 388 -20.05 -1.41 14.63
C PRO A 388 -18.61 -1.94 14.74
N LEU A 389 -18.01 -2.34 13.62
CA LEU A 389 -16.63 -2.82 13.56
C LEU A 389 -15.64 -1.74 14.03
N VAL A 390 -15.77 -0.53 13.50
CA VAL A 390 -14.92 0.61 13.90
C VAL A 390 -15.06 0.92 15.39
N THR A 391 -16.27 0.81 15.94
CA THR A 391 -16.53 1.07 17.37
C THR A 391 -15.84 0.04 18.28
N GLU A 392 -15.86 -1.25 17.92
CA GLU A 392 -15.14 -2.28 18.67
C GLU A 392 -13.62 -2.05 18.64
N LEU A 393 -13.06 -1.66 17.49
CA LEU A 393 -11.64 -1.36 17.37
C LEU A 393 -11.23 -0.12 18.17
N GLU A 394 -12.02 0.96 18.10
CA GLU A 394 -11.82 2.17 18.92
C GLU A 394 -11.86 1.85 20.42
N ALA A 395 -12.78 0.97 20.84
CA ALA A 395 -12.93 0.56 22.24
C ALA A 395 -11.79 -0.36 22.73
N ALA A 396 -11.20 -1.16 21.83
CA ALA A 396 -10.09 -2.04 22.16
C ALA A 396 -8.74 -1.32 22.25
N LEU A 397 -8.61 -0.15 21.60
CA LEU A 397 -7.40 0.68 21.64
C LEU A 397 -7.28 1.44 22.97
N PRO A 398 -6.05 1.76 23.43
CA PRO A 398 -5.86 2.61 24.61
C PRO A 398 -6.56 3.97 24.46
N SER A 399 -7.25 4.45 25.50
CA SER A 399 -8.05 5.69 25.42
C SER A 399 -7.23 6.91 24.98
N ARG A 400 -5.96 6.98 25.38
CA ARG A 400 -5.02 8.04 24.95
C ARG A 400 -4.89 8.16 23.41
N VAL A 401 -5.09 7.07 22.67
CA VAL A 401 -5.01 7.07 21.19
C VAL A 401 -6.21 7.81 20.64
N THR A 402 -7.42 7.45 21.09
CA THR A 402 -8.66 8.08 20.63
C THR A 402 -8.83 9.50 21.17
N GLU A 403 -8.22 9.84 22.30
CA GLU A 403 -8.16 11.21 22.86
C GLU A 403 -7.21 12.13 22.07
N ARG A 404 -6.13 11.60 21.49
CA ARG A 404 -5.15 12.35 20.70
C ARG A 404 -5.49 12.42 19.23
N ALA A 405 -6.08 11.37 18.67
CA ALA A 405 -6.41 11.27 17.25
C ALA A 405 -7.36 12.41 16.82
N GLY A 406 -6.92 13.17 15.83
CA GLY A 406 -7.72 14.20 15.18
C GLY A 406 -8.80 13.62 14.26
N ALA A 407 -9.63 14.50 13.71
CA ALA A 407 -10.66 14.11 12.74
C ALA A 407 -10.07 13.50 11.45
N THR A 408 -8.87 13.93 11.05
CA THR A 408 -8.14 13.38 9.90
C THR A 408 -7.72 11.94 10.17
N ASP A 409 -7.01 11.69 11.27
CA ASP A 409 -6.49 10.37 11.67
C ASP A 409 -7.63 9.35 11.80
N LEU A 410 -8.76 9.75 12.42
CA LEU A 410 -9.95 8.90 12.49
C LEU A 410 -10.57 8.63 11.11
N GLY A 411 -10.52 9.60 10.20
CA GLY A 411 -10.95 9.43 8.81
C GLY A 411 -10.07 8.43 8.06
N GLU A 412 -8.74 8.53 8.21
CA GLU A 412 -7.78 7.59 7.63
C GLU A 412 -7.93 6.18 8.21
N PHE A 413 -8.13 6.08 9.52
CA PHE A 413 -8.41 4.81 10.18
C PHE A 413 -9.65 4.13 9.61
N VAL A 414 -10.75 4.87 9.46
CA VAL A 414 -11.99 4.37 8.83
C VAL A 414 -11.73 3.95 7.38
N SER A 415 -10.91 4.68 6.64
CA SER A 415 -10.49 4.34 5.27
C SER A 415 -9.75 3.00 5.21
N ARG A 416 -8.80 2.76 6.13
CA ARG A 416 -8.06 1.49 6.26
C ARG A 416 -8.96 0.32 6.68
N VAL A 417 -9.90 0.53 7.62
CA VAL A 417 -10.89 -0.49 8.00
C VAL A 417 -11.82 -0.82 6.83
N ARG A 418 -12.25 0.19 6.06
CA ARG A 418 -13.05 -0.04 4.85
C ARG A 418 -12.29 -0.90 3.85
N THR A 419 -11.02 -0.60 3.60
CA THR A 419 -10.15 -1.41 2.73
C THR A 419 -10.01 -2.84 3.22
N ALA A 420 -9.90 -3.06 4.54
CA ALA A 420 -9.89 -4.41 5.12
C ALA A 420 -11.15 -5.20 4.76
N CYS A 421 -12.33 -4.58 4.88
CA CYS A 421 -13.60 -5.19 4.50
C CYS A 421 -13.69 -5.44 2.99
N ARG A 422 -13.31 -4.47 2.14
CA ARG A 422 -13.33 -4.63 0.66
C ARG A 422 -12.51 -5.81 0.19
N TYR A 423 -11.30 -5.95 0.74
CA TYR A 423 -10.44 -7.07 0.37
C TYR A 423 -10.92 -8.41 0.89
N TYR A 424 -11.65 -8.47 2.02
CA TYR A 424 -12.27 -9.71 2.46
C TYR A 424 -13.24 -10.23 1.38
N VAL A 425 -14.08 -9.36 0.83
CA VAL A 425 -15.01 -9.70 -0.27
C VAL A 425 -14.25 -10.20 -1.49
N ALA A 426 -13.25 -9.44 -1.90
CA ALA A 426 -12.43 -9.76 -3.05
C ALA A 426 -11.71 -11.11 -2.89
N ASN A 427 -11.25 -11.43 -1.67
CA ASN A 427 -10.59 -12.70 -1.39
C ASN A 427 -11.56 -13.89 -1.35
N VAL A 428 -12.81 -13.72 -0.93
CA VAL A 428 -13.80 -14.81 -0.93
C VAL A 428 -14.33 -15.09 -2.34
N ASP A 429 -14.58 -14.06 -3.14
CA ASP A 429 -15.18 -14.21 -4.48
C ASP A 429 -14.15 -14.38 -5.61
N ASP A 430 -12.85 -14.48 -5.27
CA ASP A 430 -11.75 -14.49 -6.23
C ASP A 430 -11.80 -13.31 -7.23
N ARG A 431 -11.84 -12.09 -6.69
CA ARG A 431 -11.95 -10.83 -7.44
C ARG A 431 -10.80 -9.90 -7.11
N LEU A 432 -10.54 -8.95 -8.01
CA LEU A 432 -9.57 -7.87 -7.80
C LEU A 432 -10.24 -6.62 -7.23
N VAL A 433 -9.55 -5.89 -6.36
CA VAL A 433 -10.03 -4.60 -5.82
C VAL A 433 -9.66 -3.46 -6.76
N VAL A 434 -10.66 -2.74 -7.28
CA VAL A 434 -10.47 -1.55 -8.13
C VAL A 434 -10.34 -0.29 -7.27
N GLY A 435 -9.26 0.46 -7.48
CA GLY A 435 -9.05 1.76 -6.84
C GLY A 435 -9.84 2.87 -7.51
N THR A 436 -10.45 3.73 -6.71
CA THR A 436 -11.26 4.86 -7.17
C THR A 436 -10.49 6.18 -7.14
N THR A 437 -9.29 6.22 -6.56
CA THR A 437 -8.51 7.46 -6.46
C THR A 437 -8.01 7.92 -7.82
N ASN A 438 -8.22 9.20 -8.13
CA ASN A 438 -7.71 9.85 -9.33
C ASN A 438 -6.25 10.33 -9.15
N ARG A 439 -5.63 10.82 -10.23
CA ARG A 439 -4.25 11.30 -10.23
C ARG A 439 -4.07 12.59 -9.41
N THR A 440 -5.03 13.51 -9.46
CA THR A 440 -5.00 14.78 -8.71
C THR A 440 -4.92 14.54 -7.21
N ASP A 441 -5.82 13.70 -6.67
CA ASP A 441 -5.86 13.39 -5.25
C ASP A 441 -4.60 12.67 -4.80
N THR A 442 -4.12 11.75 -5.63
CA THR A 442 -2.84 11.08 -5.42
C THR A 442 -1.74 12.14 -5.32
N LEU A 443 -1.52 12.96 -6.36
CA LEU A 443 -0.45 13.95 -6.43
C LEU A 443 -0.50 14.98 -5.30
N LEU A 444 -1.68 15.33 -4.78
CA LEU A 444 -1.83 16.30 -3.70
C LEU A 444 -1.81 15.68 -2.30
N GLY A 445 -1.64 14.35 -2.18
CA GLY A 445 -1.60 13.66 -0.90
C GLY A 445 -2.94 13.63 -0.18
N ARG A 446 -4.05 13.56 -0.93
CA ARG A 446 -5.42 13.48 -0.38
C ARG A 446 -5.92 12.06 -0.18
N THR A 447 -5.07 11.08 -0.46
CA THR A 447 -5.41 9.67 -0.35
C THR A 447 -4.72 9.07 0.86
N THR A 448 -5.43 8.22 1.59
CA THR A 448 -4.90 7.47 2.70
C THR A 448 -4.07 6.31 2.17
N ARG A 449 -2.78 6.29 2.49
CA ARG A 449 -1.91 5.13 2.22
C ARG A 449 -2.47 3.90 2.94
N TYR A 450 -2.65 2.81 2.19
CA TYR A 450 -3.30 1.57 2.64
C TYR A 450 -4.79 1.67 2.97
N GLY A 451 -5.41 2.84 2.80
CA GLY A 451 -6.86 3.06 2.81
C GLY A 451 -7.41 3.09 1.40
N ASP A 452 -8.03 4.20 1.00
CA ASP A 452 -8.63 4.42 -0.32
C ASP A 452 -7.67 4.26 -1.51
N ALA A 453 -6.37 4.52 -1.34
CA ALA A 453 -5.33 4.30 -2.35
C ALA A 453 -4.97 2.81 -2.55
N ALA A 454 -5.38 1.92 -1.63
CA ALA A 454 -5.09 0.50 -1.70
C ALA A 454 -5.97 -0.19 -2.75
N ALA A 455 -5.34 -0.85 -3.71
CA ALA A 455 -6.03 -1.54 -4.79
C ALA A 455 -5.16 -2.60 -5.47
N ASP A 456 -5.76 -3.44 -6.29
CA ASP A 456 -5.07 -4.32 -7.23
C ASP A 456 -4.84 -3.65 -8.58
N LEU A 457 -5.63 -2.64 -8.91
CA LEU A 457 -5.51 -1.79 -10.10
C LEU A 457 -6.19 -0.44 -9.89
N ARG A 458 -5.70 0.61 -10.55
CA ARG A 458 -6.22 1.99 -10.46
C ARG A 458 -6.55 2.52 -11.86
N PRO A 459 -7.75 2.24 -12.41
CA PRO A 459 -8.15 2.73 -13.74
C PRO A 459 -8.13 4.25 -13.85
N LEU A 460 -8.34 4.98 -12.74
CA LEU A 460 -8.29 6.44 -12.69
C LEU A 460 -6.93 7.02 -12.31
N GLY A 461 -5.89 6.19 -12.12
CA GLY A 461 -4.59 6.64 -11.63
C GLY A 461 -3.82 7.58 -12.60
N ALA A 462 -4.27 7.66 -13.85
CA ALA A 462 -3.76 8.59 -14.87
C ALA A 462 -4.71 9.75 -15.18
N THR A 463 -5.91 9.74 -14.59
CA THR A 463 -7.00 10.69 -14.85
C THR A 463 -6.94 11.80 -13.82
N TYR A 464 -6.88 13.05 -14.27
CA TYR A 464 -7.02 14.23 -13.42
C TYR A 464 -8.49 14.48 -13.06
N ALA A 465 -8.74 15.15 -11.94
CA ALA A 465 -10.10 15.43 -11.47
C ALA A 465 -10.93 16.18 -12.52
N SER A 466 -10.33 17.13 -13.25
CA SER A 466 -10.97 17.88 -14.33
C SER A 466 -11.37 17.03 -15.55
N GLU A 467 -10.82 15.82 -15.70
CA GLU A 467 -11.14 14.88 -16.79
C GLU A 467 -12.37 14.02 -16.49
N LEU A 468 -12.74 13.87 -15.21
CA LEU A 468 -13.77 12.91 -14.76
C LEU A 468 -15.13 13.14 -15.43
N ASP A 469 -15.55 14.40 -15.59
CA ASP A 469 -16.84 14.71 -16.18
C ASP A 469 -16.91 14.33 -17.67
N ALA A 470 -15.82 14.53 -18.41
CA ALA A 470 -15.73 14.16 -19.81
C ALA A 470 -15.68 12.63 -19.98
N VAL A 471 -14.90 11.95 -19.14
CA VAL A 471 -14.81 10.49 -19.08
C VAL A 471 -16.16 9.86 -18.72
N GLY A 472 -16.83 10.37 -17.69
CA GLY A 472 -18.15 9.86 -17.30
C GLY A 472 -19.23 10.09 -18.35
N ARG A 473 -19.26 11.26 -19.02
CA ARG A 473 -20.17 11.47 -20.16
C ARG A 473 -19.95 10.45 -21.28
N ARG A 474 -18.69 10.09 -21.57
CA ARG A 474 -18.35 9.07 -22.56
C ARG A 474 -18.86 7.69 -22.16
N LEU A 475 -18.90 7.39 -20.88
CA LEU A 475 -19.41 6.14 -20.30
C LEU A 475 -20.92 6.17 -20.03
N GLY A 476 -21.61 7.26 -20.37
CA GLY A 476 -23.04 7.42 -20.08
C GLY A 476 -23.38 7.58 -18.59
N CYS A 477 -22.40 7.93 -17.75
CA CYS A 477 -22.62 8.14 -16.32
C CYS A 477 -23.54 9.34 -16.05
N SER A 478 -24.52 9.16 -15.17
CA SER A 478 -25.32 10.25 -14.61
C SER A 478 -24.68 10.79 -13.34
N PHE A 479 -24.16 12.03 -13.39
CA PHE A 479 -23.61 12.70 -12.20
C PHE A 479 -24.67 13.43 -11.37
N ALA A 480 -25.96 13.34 -11.74
CA ALA A 480 -27.04 14.05 -11.05
C ALA A 480 -27.09 13.72 -9.54
N TYR A 481 -26.63 12.52 -9.18
CA TYR A 481 -26.52 12.05 -7.81
C TYR A 481 -25.33 12.69 -7.07
N ALA A 482 -24.12 12.60 -7.64
CA ALA A 482 -22.90 13.23 -7.12
C ALA A 482 -23.08 14.75 -6.95
N ASP A 483 -23.68 15.42 -7.94
CA ASP A 483 -23.96 16.86 -7.91
C ASP A 483 -24.91 17.27 -6.77
N ARG A 484 -25.85 16.40 -6.39
CA ARG A 484 -26.73 16.64 -5.22
C ARG A 484 -25.96 16.46 -3.91
N CYS A 485 -25.05 15.50 -3.86
CA CYS A 485 -24.21 15.24 -2.69
C CYS A 485 -23.26 16.40 -2.42
N ASP A 486 -22.59 16.88 -3.47
CA ASP A 486 -21.69 18.04 -3.40
C ASP A 486 -22.43 19.29 -2.91
N ARG A 487 -23.66 19.53 -3.42
CA ARG A 487 -24.52 20.62 -2.96
C ARG A 487 -24.97 20.51 -1.50
N ARG A 488 -25.18 19.29 -1.00
CA ARG A 488 -25.55 19.06 0.42
C ARG A 488 -24.34 19.21 1.36
N ARG A 489 -23.16 18.76 0.94
CA ARG A 489 -21.92 18.89 1.71
C ARG A 489 -21.46 20.34 1.80
N SER A 490 -21.45 21.06 0.68
CA SER A 490 -21.05 22.48 0.59
C SER A 490 -21.87 23.46 1.43
N GLY A 491 -23.06 23.06 1.91
CA GLY A 491 -23.86 23.83 2.87
C GLY A 491 -23.42 23.74 4.33
N ALA A 492 -22.53 22.78 4.67
CA ALA A 492 -22.07 22.54 6.05
C ALA A 492 -20.55 22.66 6.24
N VAL A 493 -19.74 22.30 5.22
CA VAL A 493 -18.28 22.50 5.11
C VAL A 493 -18.01 22.50 3.59
N GLY A 494 -17.11 23.33 3.05
CA GLY A 494 -16.90 23.52 1.59
C GLY A 494 -16.93 22.25 0.72
N SER A 495 -17.30 22.38 -0.56
CA SER A 495 -17.49 21.25 -1.49
C SER A 495 -16.28 20.30 -1.54
N ASP A 496 -16.53 19.00 -1.67
CA ASP A 496 -15.48 17.96 -1.76
C ASP A 496 -14.47 18.27 -2.88
N SER A 497 -14.96 18.86 -3.98
CA SER A 497 -14.14 19.33 -5.11
C SER A 497 -13.10 20.40 -4.76
N THR A 498 -13.26 21.12 -3.63
CA THR A 498 -12.35 22.17 -3.18
C THR A 498 -11.60 21.83 -1.90
N ARG A 499 -11.96 20.73 -1.24
CA ARG A 499 -11.36 20.31 0.03
C ARG A 499 -9.89 19.95 -0.18
N GLY A 500 -9.00 20.68 0.48
CA GLY A 500 -7.56 20.50 0.33
C GLY A 500 -7.01 20.97 -1.01
N LEU A 501 -7.72 21.80 -1.79
CA LEU A 501 -7.08 22.60 -2.86
C LEU A 501 -6.28 23.71 -2.20
N PRO A 502 -5.23 24.24 -2.85
CA PRO A 502 -4.60 25.45 -2.32
C PRO A 502 -5.62 26.59 -2.40
N ASP A 503 -5.64 27.45 -1.39
CA ASP A 503 -6.59 28.56 -1.34
C ASP A 503 -6.56 29.39 -2.64
N GLY A 504 -7.74 29.62 -3.19
CA GLY A 504 -7.95 30.40 -4.42
C GLY A 504 -7.84 29.62 -5.74
N ALA A 505 -7.61 28.30 -5.73
CA ALA A 505 -7.51 27.49 -6.95
C ALA A 505 -8.81 26.75 -7.29
N SER A 506 -9.18 26.74 -8.58
CA SER A 506 -10.20 25.80 -9.09
C SER A 506 -9.56 24.42 -9.34
N PRO A 507 -10.36 23.33 -9.41
CA PRO A 507 -9.86 22.02 -9.82
C PRO A 507 -9.14 22.06 -11.17
N GLU A 508 -9.68 22.77 -12.15
CA GLU A 508 -9.12 22.89 -13.51
C GLU A 508 -7.78 23.61 -13.50
N LEU A 509 -7.66 24.70 -12.73
CA LEU A 509 -6.39 25.42 -12.58
C LEU A 509 -5.35 24.56 -11.86
N THR A 510 -5.77 23.81 -10.85
CA THR A 510 -4.88 22.92 -10.09
C THR A 510 -4.35 21.81 -10.97
N ASP A 511 -5.22 21.17 -11.75
CA ASP A 511 -4.83 20.11 -12.68
C ASP A 511 -3.95 20.64 -13.81
N ALA A 512 -4.24 21.84 -14.33
CA ALA A 512 -3.37 22.51 -15.29
C ALA A 512 -1.97 22.71 -14.69
N ILE A 513 -1.87 23.22 -13.45
CA ILE A 513 -0.58 23.37 -12.75
C ILE A 513 0.13 22.03 -12.60
N LEU A 514 -0.56 20.99 -12.13
CA LEU A 514 0.03 19.66 -11.89
C LEU A 514 0.53 19.02 -13.20
N VAL A 515 -0.21 19.14 -14.30
CA VAL A 515 0.23 18.66 -15.61
C VAL A 515 1.55 19.33 -16.02
N ARG A 516 1.68 20.66 -15.88
CA ARG A 516 2.92 21.37 -16.25
C ARG A 516 4.09 21.07 -15.31
N LEU A 517 3.82 20.93 -14.02
CA LEU A 517 4.86 20.63 -13.02
C LEU A 517 5.35 19.19 -13.13
N VAL A 518 4.43 18.22 -13.23
CA VAL A 518 4.73 16.80 -13.06
C VAL A 518 4.90 16.09 -14.40
N ASP A 519 4.04 16.36 -15.37
CA ASP A 519 4.06 15.63 -16.65
C ASP A 519 5.00 16.30 -17.67
N HIS A 520 5.18 17.63 -17.61
CA HIS A 520 6.07 18.40 -18.51
C HIS A 520 7.37 18.90 -17.88
N ASP A 521 7.54 18.79 -16.56
CA ASP A 521 8.72 19.25 -15.82
C ASP A 521 9.10 20.72 -16.13
N LEU A 522 8.09 21.60 -16.26
CA LEU A 522 8.33 23.01 -16.59
C LEU A 522 8.93 23.79 -15.41
N GLY A 523 8.85 23.26 -14.18
CA GLY A 523 9.23 23.99 -12.98
C GLY A 523 8.30 25.17 -12.68
N ILE A 524 8.49 25.80 -11.52
CA ILE A 524 7.49 26.72 -10.93
C ILE A 524 7.25 27.97 -11.80
N GLU A 525 8.33 28.64 -12.23
CA GLU A 525 8.24 29.91 -12.95
C GLU A 525 7.57 29.74 -14.32
N ARG A 526 8.05 28.78 -15.13
CA ARG A 526 7.46 28.50 -16.45
C ARG A 526 6.04 27.96 -16.34
N THR A 527 5.71 27.23 -15.27
CA THR A 527 4.33 26.78 -15.04
C THR A 527 3.41 27.96 -14.75
N ALA A 528 3.81 28.87 -13.86
CA ALA A 528 3.02 30.06 -13.53
C ALA A 528 2.73 30.91 -14.77
N ASP A 529 3.75 31.13 -15.60
CA ASP A 529 3.60 31.86 -16.86
C ASP A 529 2.70 31.11 -17.86
N ALA A 530 2.81 29.78 -17.96
CA ALA A 530 2.05 28.96 -18.90
C ALA A 530 0.57 28.78 -18.54
N VAL A 531 0.20 28.94 -17.27
CA VAL A 531 -1.21 28.80 -16.82
C VAL A 531 -1.82 30.12 -16.32
N ASP A 532 -1.10 31.24 -16.50
CA ASP A 532 -1.53 32.57 -16.04
C ASP A 532 -1.97 32.55 -14.56
N ALA A 533 -1.11 31.98 -13.71
CA ALA A 533 -1.40 31.75 -12.30
C ALA A 533 -0.38 32.44 -11.37
N ASP A 534 -0.81 32.78 -10.16
CA ASP A 534 0.08 33.27 -9.12
C ASP A 534 1.18 32.22 -8.83
N ARG A 535 2.45 32.65 -8.86
CA ARG A 535 3.61 31.81 -8.54
C ARG A 535 3.49 31.16 -7.16
N GLU A 536 2.88 31.85 -6.21
CA GLU A 536 2.67 31.32 -4.87
C GLU A 536 1.65 30.20 -4.85
N LEU A 537 0.63 30.25 -5.70
CA LEU A 537 -0.28 29.13 -5.89
C LEU A 537 0.45 27.91 -6.46
N VAL A 538 1.28 28.11 -7.49
CA VAL A 538 2.09 27.03 -8.08
C VAL A 538 3.05 26.43 -7.05
N ARG A 539 3.69 27.26 -6.21
CA ARG A 539 4.54 26.81 -5.10
C ARG A 539 3.77 25.95 -4.11
N ARG A 540 2.55 26.34 -3.72
CA ARG A 540 1.72 25.53 -2.81
C ARG A 540 1.35 24.18 -3.42
N CYS A 541 1.01 24.12 -4.72
CA CYS A 541 0.79 22.85 -5.43
C CYS A 541 2.06 21.97 -5.41
N ALA A 542 3.21 22.54 -5.75
CA ALA A 542 4.49 21.83 -5.76
C ALA A 542 4.87 21.32 -4.36
N ALA A 543 4.69 22.14 -3.32
CA ALA A 543 4.99 21.77 -1.94
C ALA A 543 4.12 20.61 -1.46
N ARG A 544 2.81 20.64 -1.75
CA ARG A 544 1.91 19.51 -1.46
C ARG A 544 2.31 18.25 -2.22
N HIS A 545 2.69 18.39 -3.48
CA HIS A 545 3.17 17.25 -4.26
C HIS A 545 4.43 16.61 -3.68
N VAL A 546 5.42 17.43 -3.32
CA VAL A 546 6.65 16.95 -2.68
C VAL A 546 6.36 16.30 -1.33
N ALA A 547 5.49 16.89 -0.51
CA ALA A 547 5.09 16.31 0.77
C ALA A 547 4.41 14.95 0.59
N SER A 548 3.51 14.83 -0.40
CA SER A 548 2.88 13.55 -0.75
C SER A 548 3.90 12.51 -1.23
N ASP A 549 4.95 12.92 -1.95
CA ASP A 549 5.97 11.99 -2.43
C ASP A 549 6.91 11.51 -1.32
N ARG A 550 7.15 12.35 -0.30
CA ARG A 550 7.91 11.97 0.91
C ARG A 550 7.18 10.91 1.75
N THR A 551 5.86 11.02 1.93
CA THR A 551 5.04 10.04 2.66
C THR A 551 4.79 8.74 1.88
N ARG A 552 5.20 8.66 0.61
CA ARG A 552 5.20 7.44 -0.22
C ARG A 552 6.49 6.61 -0.13
N SER A 553 7.39 7.00 0.77
CA SER A 553 8.75 6.49 1.04
C SER A 553 9.51 5.92 -0.17
N ARG A 554 10.45 6.72 -0.69
CA ARG A 554 11.78 6.23 -1.09
C ARG A 554 12.60 6.01 0.19
N PRO A 555 13.32 4.89 0.35
CA PRO A 555 14.42 4.84 1.32
C PRO A 555 15.50 5.87 0.93
N PRO A 556 16.15 6.52 1.89
CA PRO A 556 17.38 7.27 1.62
C PRO A 556 18.45 6.29 1.14
N THR A 557 19.00 6.50 -0.05
CA THR A 557 20.19 5.78 -0.49
C THR A 557 21.41 6.32 0.24
N THR A 558 22.28 5.41 0.65
CA THR A 558 23.59 5.65 1.25
C THR A 558 24.38 6.77 0.58
N GLY A 559 25.05 7.59 1.42
CA GLY A 559 25.85 8.72 1.00
C GLY A 559 26.84 8.40 -0.12
N GLY A 560 26.67 9.11 -1.24
CA GLY A 560 27.71 9.38 -2.22
C GLY A 560 27.84 10.89 -2.34
N ARG A 561 29.09 11.39 -2.31
CA ARG A 561 29.38 12.82 -2.47
C ARG A 561 28.67 13.37 -3.70
N THR A 562 27.98 14.47 -3.50
CA THR A 562 27.45 15.34 -4.54
C THR A 562 28.59 15.77 -5.47
N ASP A 563 28.57 15.30 -6.72
CA ASP A 563 29.01 16.10 -7.85
C ASP A 563 27.84 16.21 -8.82
N GLY A 564 27.57 17.44 -9.22
CA GLY A 564 26.32 17.83 -9.85
C GLY A 564 26.12 17.28 -11.26
N ARG A 565 24.82 17.19 -11.59
CA ARG A 565 24.18 16.88 -12.88
C ARG A 565 24.06 15.38 -13.16
N ASP A 566 22.81 15.02 -13.49
CA ASP A 566 22.30 13.69 -13.82
C ASP A 566 22.09 12.73 -12.63
N ALA A 567 21.02 12.99 -11.86
CA ALA A 567 20.45 12.01 -10.95
C ALA A 567 19.23 11.32 -11.59
N PRO A 568 19.41 10.09 -12.10
CA PRO A 568 18.40 9.06 -11.87
C PRO A 568 19.07 7.77 -11.38
N ARG A 569 18.69 7.27 -10.20
CA ARG A 569 18.68 5.83 -9.86
C ARG A 569 18.04 5.51 -8.49
N TYR A 570 17.48 4.29 -8.44
CA TYR A 570 16.86 3.52 -7.34
C TYR A 570 15.36 3.81 -7.06
N PHE A 571 14.42 2.84 -7.05
CA PHE A 571 14.41 1.39 -6.76
C PHE A 571 13.61 0.63 -7.88
N HIS A 572 14.26 0.18 -8.97
CA HIS A 572 13.57 -0.49 -10.09
C HIS A 572 14.38 -1.60 -10.81
N GLU A 573 15.44 -2.15 -10.21
CA GLU A 573 16.36 -3.08 -10.90
C GLU A 573 16.08 -4.60 -10.68
N LEU A 574 14.92 -4.98 -10.12
CA LEU A 574 14.43 -6.38 -10.18
C LEU A 574 13.25 -6.58 -11.14
N GLU A 575 12.66 -5.51 -11.69
CA GLU A 575 11.49 -5.60 -12.60
C GLU A 575 11.83 -5.33 -14.09
N LEU A 576 13.03 -4.88 -14.44
CA LEU A 576 13.43 -4.63 -15.84
C LEU A 576 14.09 -5.83 -16.56
N ALA A 577 14.06 -7.02 -15.95
CA ALA A 577 14.36 -8.28 -16.65
C ALA A 577 13.10 -8.99 -17.19
N PHE A 578 11.92 -8.36 -17.11
CA PHE A 578 10.64 -8.98 -17.47
C PHE A 578 9.90 -8.32 -18.66
N ASP A 579 10.43 -7.29 -19.32
CA ASP A 579 9.69 -6.64 -20.41
C ASP A 579 10.55 -6.15 -21.60
N SER A 580 11.26 -7.10 -22.23
CA SER A 580 11.69 -6.93 -23.63
C SER A 580 11.89 -8.28 -24.31
N SER A 581 10.79 -9.00 -24.55
CA SER A 581 10.75 -10.02 -25.61
C SER A 581 9.58 -9.72 -26.55
N SER A 582 9.83 -8.84 -27.51
CA SER A 582 9.13 -8.86 -28.79
C SER A 582 10.16 -8.57 -29.89
N SER A 583 10.60 -9.66 -30.55
CA SER A 583 10.97 -9.82 -31.98
C SER A 583 11.06 -8.54 -32.83
N ASP A 584 12.03 -8.29 -33.71
CA ASP A 584 12.83 -9.14 -34.63
C ASP A 584 13.79 -8.19 -35.42
N PRO A 585 14.76 -8.64 -36.23
CA PRO A 585 15.63 -9.82 -36.17
C PRO A 585 17.10 -9.48 -35.84
#